data_AF-F5XLN5-F1
#
_entry.id   AF-F5XLN5-F1
#
_cell.length_a   1.000
_cell.length_b   1.000
_cell.length_c   1.000
_cell.angle_alpha   90.00
_cell.angle_beta   90.00
_cell.angle_gamma   90.00
#
_symmetry.space_group_name_H-M   'P 1'
#
loop_
_entity.id
_entity.type
_entity.pdbx_description
1 polymer ?
#
loop_
_entity_poly.entity_id
_entity_poly.type
_entity_poly.pdbx_seq_one_letter_code
_entity_poly.pdbx_strand_id
1 'polypeptide(L)'
;MTPDLPYVHLDVPEGSEAPEHDDCFAIDRTPTPARRALVRWSDLTTRLRRATRHSLRLVAVVGIASTLALTLLVPSAKADDLTDRRDQVRAQQAAKKHDLNESSQALNAAANAVSAAESQLAAAQAALAQTRVELGAAERLDIAMAAKLKLAKKRLAKAKAAVAANQKKLDAEKKLAGQIVRDQYQRQTNLLPIAVLVESSSTADLQTRLQWSTTMFDTSAATIKRTEILQAKLDAEKAKQAAIEKEIAADRKRAADNLVVKRRLEAQATQQQASVASLLSQRQAAESQAAAQVARDKSDYAQLTRERANVEQRISARIARAKAAAARKAAAERAARVAAAKAAAAERARRTAEARRERAKQRAAQKVAAAASAAEESSGSSNRDNRSSRSSRDDSSSSSHSSGGSTSSASHGFSYPVNAPITSPYGMRFHPVLHYWKLHDGTDFGAGCGTPIRAPYSGKVVEKYYNAGYGNRLIIDHGRVDGRYVTTAYNHAIRYTVGVGNHVSKGEVIGYVGTTGYSTGCHLHLMVWLDGSLRNPMTWF
;
A
#
# COMPACT_ATOMS: atom_id res chain seq x y z
N MET A 1 15.58 19.78 -31.64
CA MET A 1 15.83 18.46 -32.25
C MET A 1 14.83 17.49 -31.67
N THR A 2 13.89 17.04 -32.49
CA THR A 2 12.79 16.13 -32.14
C THR A 2 12.72 15.08 -33.24
N PRO A 3 12.74 13.77 -32.93
CA PRO A 3 12.48 12.73 -33.92
C PRO A 3 10.98 12.38 -33.92
N ASP A 4 10.33 12.58 -35.06
CA ASP A 4 9.00 12.00 -35.32
C ASP A 4 9.08 10.47 -35.44
N LEU A 5 8.00 9.79 -35.05
CA LEU A 5 7.73 8.40 -35.45
C LEU A 5 6.25 8.28 -35.86
N PRO A 6 5.95 7.53 -36.94
CA PRO A 6 4.66 7.64 -37.63
C PRO A 6 3.54 6.83 -36.96
N TYR A 7 2.32 7.39 -36.99
CA TYR A 7 1.09 6.63 -36.85
C TYR A 7 0.84 5.80 -38.10
N VAL A 8 0.47 4.53 -37.93
CA VAL A 8 -0.04 3.66 -39.00
C VAL A 8 -1.50 3.37 -38.71
N HIS A 9 -2.40 3.84 -39.58
CA HIS A 9 -3.78 3.38 -39.60
C HIS A 9 -3.84 1.95 -40.15
N LEU A 10 -4.75 1.14 -39.62
CA LEU A 10 -5.16 -0.14 -40.20
C LEU A 10 -6.67 -0.10 -40.39
N ASP A 11 -7.11 -0.38 -41.62
CA ASP A 11 -8.51 -0.38 -42.00
C ASP A 11 -9.27 -1.57 -41.39
N VAL A 12 -10.54 -1.36 -41.07
CA VAL A 12 -11.47 -2.40 -40.63
C VAL A 12 -12.47 -2.65 -41.76
N PRO A 13 -12.49 -3.84 -42.40
CA PRO A 13 -13.51 -4.17 -43.39
C PRO A 13 -14.84 -4.52 -42.71
N GLU A 14 -15.94 -4.01 -43.26
CA GLU A 14 -17.30 -4.39 -42.90
C GLU A 14 -17.71 -5.74 -43.53
N GLY A 15 -18.70 -6.40 -42.92
CA GLY A 15 -19.61 -7.31 -43.64
C GLY A 15 -19.28 -8.81 -43.63
N SER A 16 -19.99 -9.54 -42.77
CA SER A 16 -20.49 -10.89 -43.07
C SER A 16 -21.70 -11.21 -42.19
N GLU A 17 -22.78 -11.71 -42.78
CA GLU A 17 -24.06 -11.93 -42.10
C GLU A 17 -24.00 -12.98 -40.98
N ALA A 18 -24.91 -12.86 -40.00
CA ALA A 18 -25.22 -13.91 -39.03
C ALA A 18 -26.65 -14.43 -39.32
N PRO A 19 -26.84 -15.72 -39.63
CA PRO A 19 -28.17 -16.28 -39.81
C PRO A 19 -28.82 -16.58 -38.45
N GLU A 20 -30.11 -16.25 -38.34
CA GLU A 20 -30.98 -16.82 -37.31
C GLU A 20 -31.15 -18.32 -37.54
N HIS A 21 -31.33 -19.09 -36.46
CA HIS A 21 -32.04 -20.37 -36.53
C HIS A 21 -32.64 -20.70 -35.16
N ASP A 22 -33.96 -20.67 -35.09
CA ASP A 22 -34.68 -21.50 -34.13
C ASP A 22 -34.34 -22.98 -34.39
N ASP A 23 -34.22 -23.77 -33.31
CA ASP A 23 -34.93 -25.05 -33.30
C ASP A 23 -35.23 -25.53 -31.87
N CYS A 24 -36.37 -26.21 -31.72
CA CYS A 24 -36.84 -26.71 -30.42
C CYS A 24 -36.35 -28.13 -30.19
N PHE A 25 -35.78 -28.43 -29.00
CA PHE A 25 -35.65 -29.82 -28.57
C PHE A 25 -35.94 -30.03 -27.09
N ALA A 26 -37.15 -30.50 -26.80
CA ALA A 26 -37.56 -30.94 -25.47
C ALA A 26 -37.27 -32.43 -25.29
N ILE A 27 -36.57 -32.80 -24.21
CA ILE A 27 -36.53 -34.18 -23.70
C ILE A 27 -36.79 -34.15 -22.19
N ASP A 28 -38.02 -34.47 -21.81
CA ASP A 28 -38.34 -34.88 -20.44
C ASP A 28 -37.83 -36.30 -20.21
N ARG A 29 -37.06 -36.50 -19.12
CA ARG A 29 -36.84 -37.82 -18.51
C ARG A 29 -36.80 -37.71 -16.98
N THR A 30 -37.75 -38.37 -16.36
CA THR A 30 -37.95 -38.44 -14.91
C THR A 30 -36.88 -39.29 -14.20
N PRO A 31 -36.59 -38.99 -12.91
CA PRO A 31 -35.92 -39.93 -12.00
C PRO A 31 -36.89 -40.49 -10.95
N THR A 32 -36.99 -41.81 -10.84
CA THR A 32 -37.61 -42.50 -9.68
C THR A 32 -36.80 -43.74 -9.26
N PRO A 33 -36.90 -44.21 -7.99
CA PRO A 33 -35.71 -44.68 -7.27
C PRO A 33 -35.79 -46.12 -6.78
N ALA A 34 -34.68 -46.67 -6.24
CA ALA A 34 -34.74 -47.70 -5.20
C ALA A 34 -33.43 -47.88 -4.39
N ARG A 35 -33.61 -48.33 -3.12
CA ARG A 35 -32.66 -49.05 -2.22
C ARG A 35 -31.52 -48.28 -1.53
N ARG A 36 -31.06 -48.68 -0.33
CA ARG A 36 -31.75 -49.15 0.92
C ARG A 36 -30.72 -49.37 2.05
N ALA A 37 -30.76 -48.57 3.12
CA ALA A 37 -30.18 -48.82 4.46
C ALA A 37 -30.71 -47.70 5.39
N LEU A 38 -31.76 -47.82 6.21
CA LEU A 38 -32.32 -48.94 6.98
C LEU A 38 -31.59 -49.22 8.32
N VAL A 39 -31.61 -48.23 9.22
CA VAL A 39 -31.64 -48.46 10.68
C VAL A 39 -32.76 -47.61 11.29
N ARG A 40 -33.67 -48.26 12.03
CA ARG A 40 -34.75 -47.72 12.88
C ARG A 40 -34.15 -46.93 14.08
N TRP A 41 -34.87 -46.25 14.98
CA TRP A 41 -36.22 -46.38 15.54
C TRP A 41 -36.84 -44.95 15.61
N SER A 42 -38.11 -44.66 15.26
CA SER A 42 -39.42 -45.09 15.79
C SER A 42 -39.60 -44.90 17.30
N ASP A 43 -40.65 -44.31 17.85
CA ASP A 43 -41.79 -43.49 17.33
C ASP A 43 -42.55 -42.93 18.57
N LEU A 44 -43.29 -41.82 18.45
CA LEU A 44 -44.61 -41.60 19.09
C LEU A 44 -45.20 -40.19 18.85
N THR A 45 -46.52 -40.07 19.00
CA THR A 45 -47.32 -39.04 18.30
C THR A 45 -48.04 -38.01 19.18
N THR A 46 -48.07 -36.79 18.66
CA THR A 46 -49.05 -35.67 18.82
C THR A 46 -50.33 -35.80 19.67
N ARG A 47 -50.64 -34.66 20.32
CA ARG A 47 -51.97 -34.05 20.65
C ARG A 47 -52.76 -34.57 21.87
N LEU A 48 -53.05 -33.63 22.80
CA LEU A 48 -54.38 -33.46 23.42
C LEU A 48 -54.59 -31.99 23.87
N ARG A 49 -55.74 -31.64 24.49
CA ARG A 49 -56.26 -30.25 24.62
C ARG A 49 -56.50 -29.77 26.06
N ARG A 50 -56.31 -28.45 26.28
CA ARG A 50 -57.02 -27.49 27.19
C ARG A 50 -57.40 -27.87 28.65
N ALA A 51 -57.10 -26.96 29.59
CA ALA A 51 -57.71 -26.86 30.94
C ALA A 51 -57.93 -25.38 31.37
N THR A 52 -58.22 -25.10 32.66
CA THR A 52 -58.57 -23.75 33.23
C THR A 52 -58.05 -23.61 34.68
N ARG A 53 -57.99 -22.47 35.41
CA ARG A 53 -58.57 -21.09 35.31
C ARG A 53 -57.45 -20.02 35.51
N HIS A 54 -57.58 -18.69 35.34
CA HIS A 54 -58.67 -17.67 35.23
C HIS A 54 -59.29 -17.04 36.50
N SER A 55 -58.60 -16.06 37.12
CA SER A 55 -59.17 -14.93 37.89
C SER A 55 -58.20 -13.72 37.79
N LEU A 56 -58.53 -12.49 37.32
CA LEU A 56 -59.62 -11.53 37.61
C LEU A 56 -59.46 -10.88 39.01
N ARG A 57 -59.66 -9.56 39.23
CA ARG A 57 -60.44 -8.56 38.44
C ARG A 57 -59.87 -7.10 38.52
N LEU A 58 -60.68 -6.08 38.18
CA LEU A 58 -60.29 -4.70 37.82
C LEU A 58 -61.40 -3.70 38.29
N VAL A 59 -61.11 -2.38 38.32
CA VAL A 59 -62.04 -1.19 38.38
C VAL A 59 -62.38 -0.54 39.76
N ALA A 60 -61.56 0.45 40.15
CA ALA A 60 -61.88 1.90 40.32
C ALA A 60 -62.66 2.52 41.51
N VAL A 61 -62.57 3.88 41.52
CA VAL A 61 -63.35 4.95 42.21
C VAL A 61 -62.75 5.61 43.48
N VAL A 62 -62.20 6.82 43.25
CA VAL A 62 -62.14 8.07 44.05
C VAL A 62 -62.38 8.03 45.57
N GLY A 63 -61.42 8.59 46.32
CA GLY A 63 -61.60 9.16 47.66
C GLY A 63 -60.68 10.38 47.87
N ILE A 64 -61.16 11.44 48.51
CA ILE A 64 -60.42 12.71 48.72
C ILE A 64 -59.92 12.78 50.17
N ALA A 65 -58.63 13.03 50.36
CA ALA A 65 -58.07 13.52 51.63
C ALA A 65 -56.76 14.29 51.38
N SER A 66 -56.69 15.54 51.84
CA SER A 66 -55.50 16.40 51.73
C SER A 66 -54.82 16.54 53.10
N THR A 67 -53.48 16.48 53.16
CA THR A 67 -52.71 17.24 54.15
C THR A 67 -51.23 17.41 53.79
N LEU A 68 -50.73 18.62 54.06
CA LEU A 68 -49.34 19.09 54.23
C LEU A 68 -48.25 18.69 53.20
N ALA A 69 -47.61 19.73 52.66
CA ALA A 69 -46.35 19.64 51.94
C ALA A 69 -45.13 19.80 52.88
N LEU A 70 -43.97 19.27 52.49
CA LEU A 70 -42.81 20.08 52.07
C LEU A 70 -41.65 19.15 51.62
N THR A 71 -41.52 18.91 50.32
CA THR A 71 -40.39 18.15 49.74
C THR A 71 -39.64 18.96 48.69
N LEU A 72 -38.32 18.85 48.72
CA LEU A 72 -37.39 19.60 47.87
C LEU A 72 -37.44 19.07 46.42
N LEU A 73 -37.93 19.87 45.47
CA LEU A 73 -37.76 19.60 44.05
C LEU A 73 -36.31 19.92 43.63
N VAL A 74 -35.44 18.91 43.70
CA VAL A 74 -34.18 18.89 42.95
C VAL A 74 -34.49 18.44 41.52
N PRO A 75 -34.14 19.20 40.47
CA PRO A 75 -34.30 18.73 39.10
C PRO A 75 -33.25 17.66 38.80
N SER A 76 -33.69 16.40 38.62
CA SER A 76 -32.81 15.30 38.23
C SER A 76 -32.17 15.56 36.87
N ALA A 77 -30.87 15.81 36.85
CA ALA A 77 -30.09 15.94 35.63
C ALA A 77 -30.00 14.59 34.89
N LYS A 78 -30.12 14.61 33.56
CA LYS A 78 -29.86 13.42 32.73
C LYS A 78 -28.37 13.07 32.77
N ALA A 79 -28.03 11.91 33.32
CA ALA A 79 -26.63 11.48 33.48
C ALA A 79 -26.04 10.75 32.26
N ASP A 80 -26.89 10.20 31.38
CA ASP A 80 -26.46 9.23 30.36
C ASP A 80 -25.79 9.86 29.13
N ASP A 81 -26.15 11.10 28.74
CA ASP A 81 -25.64 11.76 27.52
C ASP A 81 -24.10 11.85 27.49
N LEU A 82 -23.46 12.09 28.64
CA LEU A 82 -21.99 12.11 28.75
C LEU A 82 -21.35 10.71 28.65
N THR A 83 -22.09 9.66 29.01
CA THR A 83 -21.64 8.26 28.95
C THR A 83 -21.70 7.75 27.51
N ASP A 84 -22.82 7.96 26.83
CA ASP A 84 -22.99 7.60 25.41
C ASP A 84 -22.04 8.43 24.54
N ARG A 85 -21.89 9.73 24.81
CA ARG A 85 -20.96 10.58 24.05
C ARG A 85 -19.50 10.18 24.28
N ARG A 86 -19.12 9.77 25.49
CA ARG A 86 -17.78 9.20 25.78
C ARG A 86 -17.51 7.95 24.95
N ASP A 87 -18.46 7.02 24.91
CA ASP A 87 -18.23 5.73 24.27
C ASP A 87 -18.42 5.79 22.74
N GLN A 88 -19.25 6.69 22.22
CA GLN A 88 -19.27 7.10 20.81
C GLN A 88 -17.93 7.72 20.38
N VAL A 89 -17.36 8.61 21.21
CA VAL A 89 -16.02 9.18 20.95
C VAL A 89 -14.93 8.11 21.04
N ARG A 90 -15.04 7.11 21.94
CA ARG A 90 -14.12 5.95 21.98
C ARG A 90 -14.24 5.06 20.74
N ALA A 91 -15.45 4.83 20.22
CA ALA A 91 -15.64 4.08 18.97
C ALA A 91 -15.00 4.83 17.79
N GLN A 92 -15.19 6.16 17.71
CA GLN A 92 -14.53 7.01 16.72
C GLN A 92 -13.00 7.06 16.92
N GLN A 93 -12.50 7.02 18.15
CA GLN A 93 -11.07 6.90 18.45
C GLN A 93 -10.49 5.53 18.04
N ALA A 94 -11.23 4.44 18.27
CA ALA A 94 -10.79 3.09 17.92
C ALA A 94 -10.66 2.92 16.40
N ALA A 95 -11.69 3.32 15.64
CA ALA A 95 -11.64 3.33 14.18
C ALA A 95 -10.49 4.21 13.65
N LYS A 96 -10.43 5.48 14.09
CA LYS A 96 -9.45 6.45 13.56
C LYS A 96 -8.00 6.22 13.97
N LYS A 97 -7.75 5.42 15.01
CA LYS A 97 -6.39 4.95 15.37
C LYS A 97 -5.89 3.84 14.45
N HIS A 98 -6.79 3.11 13.79
CA HIS A 98 -6.49 2.19 12.70
C HIS A 98 -6.08 3.01 11.46
N ASP A 99 -6.99 3.89 11.01
CA ASP A 99 -6.95 4.63 9.74
C ASP A 99 -5.57 5.15 9.31
N LEU A 100 -4.85 5.93 10.14
CA LEU A 100 -3.62 6.60 9.67
C LEU A 100 -2.31 5.85 9.92
N ASN A 101 -2.31 4.85 10.80
CA ASN A 101 -1.17 3.94 10.90
C ASN A 101 -1.17 3.03 9.68
N GLU A 102 -2.36 2.56 9.29
CA GLU A 102 -2.60 1.94 7.99
C GLU A 102 -2.35 2.91 6.83
N SER A 103 -2.71 4.19 6.90
CA SER A 103 -2.53 5.07 5.72
C SER A 103 -1.07 5.19 5.26
N SER A 104 -0.08 4.96 6.13
CA SER A 104 1.31 4.71 5.69
C SER A 104 1.64 3.21 5.51
N GLN A 105 1.16 2.30 6.36
CA GLN A 105 1.48 0.86 6.23
C GLN A 105 0.75 0.16 5.07
N ALA A 106 -0.57 0.28 4.98
CA ALA A 106 -1.40 -0.24 3.89
C ALA A 106 -1.04 0.40 2.53
N LEU A 107 -0.56 1.65 2.53
CA LEU A 107 -0.06 2.29 1.31
C LEU A 107 1.28 1.71 0.84
N ASN A 108 2.23 1.52 1.76
CA ASN A 108 3.47 0.79 1.46
C ASN A 108 3.17 -0.68 1.08
N ALA A 109 2.19 -1.31 1.73
CA ALA A 109 1.75 -2.67 1.40
C ALA A 109 1.09 -2.75 0.02
N ALA A 110 0.29 -1.76 -0.38
CA ALA A 110 -0.31 -1.69 -1.72
C ALA A 110 0.76 -1.51 -2.80
N ALA A 111 1.78 -0.69 -2.57
CA ALA A 111 2.91 -0.57 -3.50
C ALA A 111 3.79 -1.83 -3.55
N ASN A 112 4.03 -2.48 -2.40
CA ASN A 112 4.68 -3.78 -2.35
C ASN A 112 3.86 -4.85 -3.10
N ALA A 113 2.53 -4.80 -3.02
CA ALA A 113 1.63 -5.70 -3.74
C ALA A 113 1.65 -5.45 -5.26
N VAL A 114 1.66 -4.19 -5.71
CA VAL A 114 1.86 -3.85 -7.12
C VAL A 114 3.22 -4.36 -7.61
N SER A 115 4.32 -4.06 -6.91
CA SER A 115 5.67 -4.50 -7.29
C SER A 115 5.85 -6.02 -7.27
N ALA A 116 5.20 -6.72 -6.33
CA ALA A 116 5.15 -8.18 -6.31
C ALA A 116 4.35 -8.75 -7.50
N ALA A 117 3.19 -8.15 -7.83
CA ALA A 117 2.38 -8.56 -8.97
C ALA A 117 3.09 -8.28 -10.32
N GLU A 118 3.79 -7.16 -10.45
CA GLU A 118 4.68 -6.87 -11.59
C GLU A 118 5.79 -7.91 -11.74
N SER A 119 6.48 -8.24 -10.63
CA SER A 119 7.57 -9.23 -10.62
C SER A 119 7.07 -10.63 -11.00
N GLN A 120 5.91 -11.05 -10.47
CA GLN A 120 5.28 -12.32 -10.80
C GLN A 120 4.80 -12.35 -12.25
N LEU A 121 4.21 -11.25 -12.75
CA LEU A 121 3.77 -11.10 -14.14
C LEU A 121 4.96 -11.23 -15.12
N ALA A 122 6.08 -10.55 -14.84
CA ALA A 122 7.28 -10.64 -15.65
C ALA A 122 7.85 -12.08 -15.69
N ALA A 123 7.90 -12.76 -14.54
CA ALA A 123 8.34 -14.15 -14.46
C ALA A 123 7.41 -15.11 -15.24
N ALA A 124 6.09 -14.93 -15.13
CA ALA A 124 5.11 -15.73 -15.86
C ALA A 124 5.17 -15.49 -17.38
N GLN A 125 5.37 -14.24 -17.82
CA GLN A 125 5.58 -13.89 -19.22
C GLN A 125 6.88 -14.50 -19.78
N ALA A 126 7.98 -14.48 -19.02
CA ALA A 126 9.23 -15.13 -19.42
C ALA A 126 9.09 -16.65 -19.56
N ALA A 127 8.42 -17.31 -18.62
CA ALA A 127 8.14 -18.76 -18.68
C ALA A 127 7.27 -19.15 -19.89
N LEU A 128 6.26 -18.33 -20.20
CA LEU A 128 5.42 -18.48 -21.40
C LEU A 128 6.22 -18.29 -22.69
N ALA A 129 7.12 -17.30 -22.73
CA ALA A 129 7.99 -17.06 -23.88
C ALA A 129 8.92 -18.25 -24.13
N GLN A 130 9.57 -18.80 -23.09
CA GLN A 130 10.39 -20.00 -23.21
C GLN A 130 9.58 -21.21 -23.74
N THR A 131 8.41 -21.46 -23.14
CA THR A 131 7.55 -22.61 -23.53
C THR A 131 7.08 -22.49 -24.99
N ARG A 132 6.84 -21.27 -25.49
CA ARG A 132 6.56 -21.02 -26.92
C ARG A 132 7.76 -21.25 -27.83
N VAL A 133 8.98 -20.94 -27.40
CA VAL A 133 10.21 -21.24 -28.16
C VAL A 133 10.44 -22.76 -28.26
N GLU A 134 10.22 -23.49 -27.16
CA GLU A 134 10.27 -24.95 -27.13
C GLU A 134 9.19 -25.59 -28.01
N LEU A 135 7.95 -25.08 -27.97
CA LEU A 135 6.85 -25.53 -28.83
C LEU A 135 7.21 -25.38 -30.32
N GLY A 136 7.66 -24.19 -30.72
CA GLY A 136 8.10 -23.94 -32.10
C GLY A 136 9.29 -24.81 -32.53
N ALA A 137 10.14 -25.26 -31.60
CA ALA A 137 11.20 -26.22 -31.89
C ALA A 137 10.65 -27.64 -32.14
N ALA A 138 9.68 -28.09 -31.34
CA ALA A 138 8.99 -29.36 -31.54
C ALA A 138 8.23 -29.40 -32.88
N GLU A 139 7.62 -28.28 -33.30
CA GLU A 139 6.94 -28.16 -34.59
C GLU A 139 7.89 -28.23 -35.78
N ARG A 140 9.05 -27.57 -35.71
CA ARG A 140 10.11 -27.70 -36.74
C ARG A 140 10.61 -29.14 -36.85
N LEU A 141 10.69 -29.87 -35.74
CA LEU A 141 11.07 -31.29 -35.72
C LEU A 141 10.00 -32.18 -36.38
N ASP A 142 8.71 -31.94 -36.13
CA ASP A 142 7.61 -32.66 -36.79
C ASP A 142 7.63 -32.46 -38.32
N ILE A 143 7.84 -31.23 -38.79
CA ILE A 143 7.97 -30.91 -40.23
C ILE A 143 9.14 -31.69 -40.85
N ALA A 144 10.30 -31.71 -40.18
CA ALA A 144 11.47 -32.45 -40.64
C ALA A 144 11.24 -33.98 -40.66
N MET A 145 10.58 -34.54 -39.64
CA MET A 145 10.24 -35.97 -39.59
C MET A 145 9.20 -36.36 -40.64
N ALA A 146 8.20 -35.51 -40.91
CA ALA A 146 7.23 -35.73 -41.98
C ALA A 146 7.91 -35.76 -43.35
N ALA A 147 8.85 -34.83 -43.61
CA ALA A 147 9.65 -34.82 -44.84
C ALA A 147 10.52 -36.08 -44.96
N LYS A 148 11.20 -36.50 -43.88
CA LYS A 148 12.02 -37.73 -43.87
C LYS A 148 11.18 -38.98 -44.11
N LEU A 149 10.03 -39.12 -43.44
CA LEU A 149 9.11 -40.25 -43.63
C LEU A 149 8.55 -40.29 -45.07
N LYS A 150 8.31 -39.13 -45.71
CA LYS A 150 7.90 -39.04 -47.13
C LYS A 150 8.99 -39.59 -48.06
N LEU A 151 10.26 -39.29 -47.81
CA LEU A 151 11.40 -39.84 -48.56
C LEU A 151 11.62 -41.34 -48.28
N ALA A 152 11.54 -41.77 -47.03
CA ALA A 152 11.70 -43.17 -46.63
C ALA A 152 10.60 -44.07 -47.25
N LYS A 153 9.35 -43.60 -47.29
CA LYS A 153 8.25 -44.28 -48.00
C LYS A 153 8.56 -44.48 -49.50
N LYS A 154 9.14 -43.47 -50.19
CA LYS A 154 9.58 -43.60 -51.59
C LYS A 154 10.71 -44.63 -51.74
N ARG A 155 11.71 -44.62 -50.86
CA ARG A 155 12.79 -45.63 -50.81
C ARG A 155 12.23 -47.04 -50.63
N LEU A 156 11.26 -47.22 -49.73
CA LEU A 156 10.62 -48.52 -49.49
C LEU A 156 9.86 -49.04 -50.72
N ALA A 157 9.10 -48.19 -51.41
CA ALA A 157 8.40 -48.58 -52.62
C ALA A 157 9.38 -49.08 -53.72
N LYS A 158 10.52 -48.39 -53.90
CA LYS A 158 11.57 -48.82 -54.82
C LYS A 158 12.21 -50.15 -54.41
N ALA A 159 12.46 -50.37 -53.11
CA ALA A 159 12.99 -51.64 -52.60
C ALA A 159 12.01 -52.80 -52.81
N LYS A 160 10.71 -52.62 -52.51
CA LYS A 160 9.69 -53.66 -52.74
C LYS A 160 9.54 -54.01 -54.23
N ALA A 161 9.63 -53.02 -55.12
CA ALA A 161 9.66 -53.28 -56.56
C ALA A 161 10.93 -54.07 -56.98
N ALA A 162 12.09 -53.78 -56.40
CA ALA A 162 13.33 -54.51 -56.67
C ALA A 162 13.30 -55.96 -56.16
N VAL A 163 12.74 -56.21 -54.96
CA VAL A 163 12.52 -57.57 -54.44
C VAL A 163 11.58 -58.35 -55.37
N ALA A 164 10.43 -57.79 -55.74
CA ALA A 164 9.47 -58.43 -56.65
C ALA A 164 10.07 -58.70 -58.05
N ALA A 165 10.90 -57.80 -58.57
CA ALA A 165 11.56 -57.99 -59.86
C ALA A 165 12.64 -59.08 -59.83
N ASN A 166 13.41 -59.20 -58.75
CA ASN A 166 14.42 -60.26 -58.62
C ASN A 166 13.78 -61.62 -58.30
N GLN A 167 12.69 -61.65 -57.54
CA GLN A 167 11.89 -62.87 -57.32
C GLN A 167 11.39 -63.43 -58.66
N LYS A 168 10.74 -62.61 -59.51
CA LYS A 168 10.30 -63.03 -60.85
C LYS A 168 11.42 -63.58 -61.74
N LYS A 169 12.64 -63.03 -61.64
CA LYS A 169 13.81 -63.54 -62.38
C LYS A 169 14.28 -64.90 -61.85
N LEU A 170 14.35 -65.05 -60.53
CA LEU A 170 14.71 -66.31 -59.87
C LEU A 170 13.69 -67.42 -60.19
N ASP A 171 12.40 -67.10 -60.19
CA ASP A 171 11.32 -68.04 -60.50
C ASP A 171 11.35 -68.47 -61.98
N ALA A 172 11.69 -67.55 -62.89
CA ALA A 172 11.88 -67.85 -64.31
C ALA A 172 13.10 -68.75 -64.56
N GLU A 173 14.26 -68.47 -63.93
CA GLU A 173 15.47 -69.31 -64.05
C GLU A 173 15.22 -70.71 -63.46
N LYS A 174 14.55 -70.79 -62.30
CA LYS A 174 14.13 -72.08 -61.69
C LYS A 174 13.14 -72.84 -62.58
N LYS A 175 12.21 -72.15 -63.27
CA LYS A 175 11.30 -72.78 -64.23
C LYS A 175 12.06 -73.35 -65.43
N LEU A 176 13.03 -72.60 -65.98
CA LEU A 176 13.89 -73.04 -67.08
C LEU A 176 14.74 -74.26 -66.69
N ALA A 177 15.42 -74.20 -65.53
CA ALA A 177 16.18 -75.34 -64.99
C ALA A 177 15.29 -76.58 -64.83
N GLY A 178 14.09 -76.42 -64.27
CA GLY A 178 13.12 -77.49 -64.15
C GLY A 178 12.56 -78.01 -65.48
N GLN A 179 12.55 -77.20 -66.55
CA GLN A 179 12.23 -77.67 -67.90
C GLN A 179 13.35 -78.52 -68.46
N ILE A 180 14.61 -78.06 -68.37
CA ILE A 180 15.79 -78.82 -68.83
C ILE A 180 15.84 -80.21 -68.19
N VAL A 181 15.70 -80.28 -66.86
CA VAL A 181 15.71 -81.55 -66.12
C VAL A 181 14.53 -82.46 -66.50
N ARG A 182 13.32 -81.90 -66.74
CA ARG A 182 12.17 -82.70 -67.19
C ARG A 182 12.34 -83.22 -68.61
N ASP A 183 12.83 -82.42 -69.55
CA ASP A 183 13.10 -82.86 -70.93
C ASP A 183 14.16 -83.98 -70.95
N GLN A 184 15.23 -83.85 -70.16
CA GLN A 184 16.26 -84.89 -70.02
C GLN A 184 15.68 -86.21 -69.48
N TYR A 185 14.83 -86.15 -68.45
CA TYR A 185 14.20 -87.32 -67.84
C TYR A 185 13.12 -87.96 -68.73
N GLN A 186 12.24 -87.15 -69.35
CA GLN A 186 11.13 -87.63 -70.17
C GLN A 186 11.58 -88.21 -71.51
N ARG A 187 12.70 -87.75 -72.07
CA ARG A 187 13.31 -88.31 -73.30
C ARG A 187 14.09 -89.63 -73.06
N GLN A 188 13.94 -90.25 -71.89
CA GLN A 188 14.65 -91.47 -71.45
C GLN A 188 16.19 -91.39 -71.51
N THR A 189 16.76 -90.18 -71.60
CA THR A 189 18.20 -89.92 -71.82
C THR A 189 19.13 -90.24 -70.63
N ASN A 190 18.66 -90.99 -69.63
CA ASN A 190 19.28 -91.11 -68.30
C ASN A 190 20.72 -91.64 -68.27
N LEU A 191 21.19 -92.39 -69.29
CA LEU A 191 22.51 -93.04 -69.26
C LEU A 191 23.34 -92.94 -70.56
N LEU A 192 22.89 -92.18 -71.57
CA LEU A 192 23.61 -92.16 -72.86
C LEU A 192 25.09 -91.73 -72.79
N PRO A 193 25.52 -90.77 -71.94
CA PRO A 193 26.96 -90.45 -71.79
C PRO A 193 27.84 -91.61 -71.32
N ILE A 194 27.26 -92.61 -70.64
CA ILE A 194 27.98 -93.80 -70.15
C ILE A 194 27.83 -94.97 -71.12
N ALA A 195 26.63 -95.18 -71.68
CA ALA A 195 26.40 -96.20 -72.71
C ALA A 195 27.24 -95.95 -73.99
N VAL A 196 27.43 -94.68 -74.37
CA VAL A 196 28.24 -94.26 -75.53
C VAL A 196 29.75 -94.48 -75.34
N LEU A 197 30.25 -94.56 -74.10
CA LEU A 197 31.67 -94.83 -73.83
C LEU A 197 32.08 -96.28 -74.12
N VAL A 198 31.12 -97.17 -74.38
CA VAL A 198 31.36 -98.61 -74.59
C VAL A 198 31.28 -99.02 -76.06
N GLU A 199 30.64 -98.22 -76.93
CA GLU A 199 30.39 -98.59 -78.33
C GLU A 199 30.56 -97.40 -79.30
N SER A 200 31.65 -97.43 -80.09
CA SER A 200 31.90 -96.46 -81.17
C SER A 200 32.85 -97.04 -82.23
N SER A 201 32.70 -96.60 -83.49
CA SER A 201 33.45 -97.11 -84.64
C SER A 201 33.95 -96.03 -85.62
N SER A 202 33.92 -94.74 -85.24
CA SER A 202 34.62 -93.68 -85.98
C SER A 202 35.10 -92.52 -85.10
N THR A 203 36.18 -91.85 -85.52
CA THR A 203 36.84 -90.77 -84.77
C THR A 203 36.10 -89.43 -84.81
N ALA A 204 35.43 -89.10 -85.94
CA ALA A 204 34.68 -87.85 -86.09
C ALA A 204 33.44 -87.80 -85.16
N ASP A 205 32.82 -88.96 -84.94
CA ASP A 205 31.66 -89.10 -84.05
C ASP A 205 32.08 -88.91 -82.58
N LEU A 206 33.24 -89.46 -82.16
CA LEU A 206 33.81 -89.24 -80.83
C LEU A 206 34.05 -87.75 -80.53
N GLN A 207 34.64 -87.00 -81.46
CA GLN A 207 34.88 -85.55 -81.29
C GLN A 207 33.56 -84.78 -81.15
N THR A 208 32.55 -85.12 -81.96
CA THR A 208 31.21 -84.51 -81.89
C THR A 208 30.54 -84.81 -80.54
N ARG A 209 30.56 -86.06 -80.10
CA ARG A 209 30.00 -86.50 -78.80
C ARG A 209 30.68 -85.81 -77.61
N LEU A 210 32.00 -85.60 -77.67
CA LEU A 210 32.75 -84.88 -76.64
C LEU A 210 32.30 -83.41 -76.53
N GLN A 211 32.13 -82.71 -77.66
CA GLN A 211 31.64 -81.32 -77.70
C GLN A 211 30.21 -81.19 -77.16
N TRP A 212 29.32 -82.14 -77.46
CA TRP A 212 27.97 -82.17 -76.88
C TRP A 212 28.00 -82.40 -75.36
N SER A 213 28.90 -83.26 -74.87
CA SER A 213 29.07 -83.52 -73.45
C SER A 213 29.52 -82.26 -72.68
N THR A 214 30.60 -81.59 -73.13
CA THR A 214 31.09 -80.37 -72.48
C THR A 214 30.03 -79.27 -72.50
N THR A 215 29.38 -79.04 -73.66
CA THR A 215 28.32 -78.03 -73.80
C THR A 215 27.15 -78.27 -72.84
N MET A 216 26.75 -79.52 -72.60
CA MET A 216 25.69 -79.88 -71.65
C MET A 216 26.12 -79.61 -70.20
N PHE A 217 27.32 -80.02 -69.79
CA PHE A 217 27.84 -79.74 -68.45
C PHE A 217 28.01 -78.24 -68.19
N ASP A 218 28.57 -77.49 -69.15
CA ASP A 218 28.75 -76.04 -69.07
C ASP A 218 27.40 -75.31 -68.95
N THR A 219 26.39 -75.73 -69.72
CA THR A 219 25.03 -75.16 -69.66
C THR A 219 24.36 -75.43 -68.32
N SER A 220 24.49 -76.65 -67.77
CA SER A 220 23.98 -77.01 -66.45
C SER A 220 24.68 -76.21 -65.33
N ALA A 221 26.01 -76.15 -65.34
CA ALA A 221 26.80 -75.38 -64.38
C ALA A 221 26.49 -73.87 -64.45
N ALA A 222 26.32 -73.31 -65.64
CA ALA A 222 25.91 -71.93 -65.84
C ALA A 222 24.52 -71.64 -65.25
N THR A 223 23.56 -72.56 -65.39
CA THR A 223 22.19 -72.39 -64.87
C THR A 223 22.15 -72.45 -63.33
N ILE A 224 22.94 -73.35 -62.72
CA ILE A 224 23.12 -73.40 -61.26
C ILE A 224 23.70 -72.07 -60.77
N LYS A 225 24.83 -71.64 -61.34
CA LYS A 225 25.54 -70.41 -60.96
C LYS A 225 24.69 -69.15 -61.15
N ARG A 226 23.86 -69.09 -62.19
CA ARG A 226 22.87 -68.00 -62.37
C ARG A 226 21.79 -68.01 -61.28
N THR A 227 21.30 -69.19 -60.91
CA THR A 227 20.29 -69.35 -59.86
C THR A 227 20.84 -68.89 -58.50
N GLU A 228 22.07 -69.26 -58.15
CA GLU A 228 22.77 -68.78 -56.95
C GLU A 228 22.94 -67.25 -56.96
N ILE A 229 23.41 -66.66 -58.07
CA ILE A 229 23.57 -65.21 -58.22
C ILE A 229 22.22 -64.48 -58.10
N LEU A 230 21.13 -65.04 -58.62
CA LEU A 230 19.79 -64.48 -58.49
C LEU A 230 19.23 -64.60 -57.07
N GLN A 231 19.48 -65.71 -56.38
CA GLN A 231 19.12 -65.91 -54.97
C GLN A 231 19.86 -64.90 -54.08
N ALA A 232 21.18 -64.78 -54.21
CA ALA A 232 21.98 -63.80 -53.46
C ALA A 232 21.55 -62.35 -53.73
N LYS A 233 21.21 -62.00 -54.98
CA LYS A 233 20.65 -60.68 -55.32
C LYS A 233 19.27 -60.43 -54.69
N LEU A 234 18.39 -61.43 -54.71
CA LEU A 234 17.07 -61.35 -54.08
C LEU A 234 17.20 -61.12 -52.58
N ASP A 235 18.06 -61.87 -51.90
CA ASP A 235 18.20 -61.78 -50.44
C ASP A 235 18.93 -60.48 -50.02
N ALA A 236 19.84 -59.97 -50.84
CA ALA A 236 20.40 -58.62 -50.68
C ALA A 236 19.34 -57.50 -50.84
N GLU A 237 18.38 -57.62 -51.78
CA GLU A 237 17.27 -56.66 -51.87
C GLU A 237 16.26 -56.80 -50.72
N LYS A 238 16.00 -58.02 -50.22
CA LYS A 238 15.19 -58.24 -49.01
C LYS A 238 15.84 -57.59 -47.79
N ALA A 239 17.16 -57.73 -47.62
CA ALA A 239 17.91 -57.08 -46.56
C ALA A 239 17.82 -55.54 -46.64
N LYS A 240 17.92 -54.95 -47.85
CA LYS A 240 17.69 -53.52 -48.08
C LYS A 240 16.27 -53.09 -47.71
N GLN A 241 15.25 -53.87 -48.08
CA GLN A 241 13.86 -53.61 -47.71
C GLN A 241 13.71 -53.59 -46.17
N ALA A 242 14.16 -54.65 -45.49
CA ALA A 242 14.07 -54.77 -44.03
C ALA A 242 14.79 -53.64 -43.29
N ALA A 243 15.95 -53.20 -43.79
CA ALA A 243 16.67 -52.04 -43.25
C ALA A 243 15.86 -50.74 -43.37
N ILE A 244 15.18 -50.50 -44.50
CA ILE A 244 14.31 -49.33 -44.70
C ILE A 244 13.05 -49.43 -43.83
N GLU A 245 12.48 -50.62 -43.65
CA GLU A 245 11.31 -50.82 -42.77
C GLU A 245 11.67 -50.57 -41.30
N LYS A 246 12.88 -50.97 -40.86
CA LYS A 246 13.44 -50.64 -39.55
C LYS A 246 13.71 -49.13 -39.38
N GLU A 247 14.22 -48.46 -40.40
CA GLU A 247 14.40 -46.99 -40.40
C GLU A 247 13.06 -46.26 -40.23
N ILE A 248 12.03 -46.66 -40.99
CA ILE A 248 10.68 -46.10 -40.92
C ILE A 248 10.03 -46.36 -39.56
N ALA A 249 10.21 -47.55 -38.97
CA ALA A 249 9.71 -47.84 -37.62
C ALA A 249 10.33 -46.92 -36.57
N ALA A 250 11.64 -46.69 -36.63
CA ALA A 250 12.35 -45.79 -35.72
C ALA A 250 11.95 -44.31 -35.90
N ASP A 251 11.75 -43.85 -37.14
CA ASP A 251 11.24 -42.49 -37.42
C ASP A 251 9.79 -42.30 -36.95
N ARG A 252 8.93 -43.31 -37.12
CA ARG A 252 7.55 -43.29 -36.58
C ARG A 252 7.54 -43.18 -35.05
N LYS A 253 8.43 -43.91 -34.35
CA LYS A 253 8.54 -43.78 -32.89
C LYS A 253 8.94 -42.36 -32.50
N ARG A 254 9.98 -41.78 -33.10
CA ARG A 254 10.39 -40.39 -32.84
C ARG A 254 9.27 -39.38 -33.06
N ALA A 255 8.46 -39.55 -34.11
CA ALA A 255 7.30 -38.70 -34.36
C ALA A 255 6.20 -38.85 -33.27
N ALA A 256 5.93 -40.07 -32.81
CA ALA A 256 5.01 -40.30 -31.69
C ALA A 256 5.54 -39.71 -30.37
N ASP A 257 6.84 -39.86 -30.10
CA ASP A 257 7.50 -39.30 -28.92
C ASP A 257 7.41 -37.75 -28.93
N ASN A 258 7.67 -37.12 -30.08
CA ASN A 258 7.58 -35.65 -30.23
C ASN A 258 6.15 -35.13 -30.12
N LEU A 259 5.14 -35.86 -30.62
CA LEU A 259 3.73 -35.48 -30.48
C LEU A 259 3.29 -35.41 -29.01
N VAL A 260 3.83 -36.28 -28.14
CA VAL A 260 3.60 -36.21 -26.68
C VAL A 260 4.26 -34.95 -26.08
N VAL A 261 5.49 -34.63 -26.51
CA VAL A 261 6.19 -33.40 -26.09
C VAL A 261 5.43 -32.14 -26.52
N LYS A 262 4.99 -32.07 -27.79
CA LYS A 262 4.19 -30.95 -28.32
C LYS A 262 2.90 -30.77 -27.52
N ARG A 263 2.11 -31.82 -27.32
CA ARG A 263 0.85 -31.74 -26.52
C ARG A 263 1.07 -31.26 -25.08
N ARG A 264 2.19 -31.67 -24.45
CA ARG A 264 2.56 -31.18 -23.12
C ARG A 264 2.88 -29.67 -23.13
N LEU A 265 3.62 -29.21 -24.14
CA LEU A 265 3.98 -27.79 -24.29
C LEU A 265 2.75 -26.91 -24.64
N GLU A 266 1.82 -27.42 -25.46
CA GLU A 266 0.54 -26.75 -25.75
C GLU A 266 -0.31 -26.55 -24.48
N ALA A 267 -0.46 -27.61 -23.68
CA ALA A 267 -1.18 -27.55 -22.40
C ALA A 267 -0.48 -26.61 -21.39
N GLN A 268 0.84 -26.68 -21.29
CA GLN A 268 1.65 -25.81 -20.43
C GLN A 268 1.55 -24.33 -20.84
N ALA A 269 1.64 -24.02 -22.13
CA ALA A 269 1.46 -22.67 -22.66
C ALA A 269 0.05 -22.13 -22.36
N THR A 270 -0.98 -22.96 -22.51
CA THR A 270 -2.38 -22.61 -22.18
C THR A 270 -2.53 -22.27 -20.69
N GLN A 271 -1.97 -23.09 -19.80
CA GLN A 271 -1.98 -22.84 -18.36
C GLN A 271 -1.20 -21.56 -17.98
N GLN A 272 -0.04 -21.33 -18.61
CA GLN A 272 0.75 -20.11 -18.42
C GLN A 272 0.01 -18.86 -18.93
N GLN A 273 -0.72 -18.93 -20.05
CA GLN A 273 -1.56 -17.83 -20.53
C GLN A 273 -2.67 -17.48 -19.53
N ALA A 274 -3.35 -18.48 -18.96
CA ALA A 274 -4.34 -18.26 -17.91
C ALA A 274 -3.72 -17.65 -16.63
N SER A 275 -2.51 -18.07 -16.26
CA SER A 275 -1.75 -17.48 -15.15
C SER A 275 -1.39 -16.01 -15.40
N VAL A 276 -0.87 -15.67 -16.58
CA VAL A 276 -0.57 -14.29 -17.00
C VAL A 276 -1.84 -13.42 -16.97
N ALA A 277 -2.97 -13.92 -17.46
CA ALA A 277 -4.25 -13.20 -17.43
C ALA A 277 -4.74 -12.95 -15.98
N SER A 278 -4.59 -13.93 -15.09
CA SER A 278 -4.91 -13.77 -13.67
C SER A 278 -4.00 -12.74 -12.99
N LEU A 279 -2.69 -12.76 -13.26
CA LEU A 279 -1.72 -11.83 -12.69
C LEU A 279 -1.94 -10.39 -13.17
N LEU A 280 -2.34 -10.18 -14.43
CA LEU A 280 -2.76 -8.86 -14.94
C LEU A 280 -3.95 -8.29 -14.15
N SER A 281 -4.97 -9.11 -13.90
CA SER A 281 -6.14 -8.72 -13.10
C SER A 281 -5.78 -8.41 -11.64
N GLN A 282 -4.91 -9.23 -11.03
CA GLN A 282 -4.40 -8.98 -9.67
C GLN A 282 -3.59 -7.67 -9.58
N ARG A 283 -2.75 -7.38 -10.59
CA ARG A 283 -1.97 -6.13 -10.68
C ARG A 283 -2.90 -4.91 -10.78
N GLN A 284 -3.90 -4.96 -11.65
CA GLN A 284 -4.90 -3.88 -11.81
C GLN A 284 -5.74 -3.66 -10.54
N ALA A 285 -6.07 -4.73 -9.80
CA ALA A 285 -6.73 -4.63 -8.51
C ALA A 285 -5.83 -3.95 -7.45
N ALA A 286 -4.54 -4.29 -7.39
CA ALA A 286 -3.58 -3.67 -6.49
C ALA A 286 -3.34 -2.18 -6.83
N GLU A 287 -3.20 -1.83 -8.11
CA GLU A 287 -3.13 -0.44 -8.60
C GLU A 287 -4.34 0.39 -8.15
N SER A 288 -5.55 -0.16 -8.32
CA SER A 288 -6.80 0.48 -7.92
C SER A 288 -6.89 0.70 -6.40
N GLN A 289 -6.50 -0.30 -5.60
CA GLN A 289 -6.43 -0.17 -4.14
C GLN A 289 -5.42 0.88 -3.69
N ALA A 290 -4.24 0.93 -4.30
CA ALA A 290 -3.23 1.95 -4.04
C ALA A 290 -3.77 3.35 -4.36
N ALA A 291 -4.37 3.55 -5.54
CA ALA A 291 -4.98 4.80 -5.97
C ALA A 291 -6.08 5.28 -5.01
N ALA A 292 -6.93 4.36 -4.53
CA ALA A 292 -7.96 4.66 -3.55
C ALA A 292 -7.38 5.09 -2.19
N GLN A 293 -6.24 4.53 -1.76
CA GLN A 293 -5.55 4.98 -0.55
C GLN A 293 -4.94 6.37 -0.73
N VAL A 294 -4.34 6.66 -1.88
CA VAL A 294 -3.83 8.01 -2.23
C VAL A 294 -4.94 9.07 -2.11
N ALA A 295 -6.13 8.76 -2.60
CA ALA A 295 -7.27 9.68 -2.56
C ALA A 295 -7.72 9.98 -1.13
N ARG A 296 -7.79 8.95 -0.26
CA ARG A 296 -8.08 9.11 1.18
C ARG A 296 -7.04 9.99 1.86
N ASP A 297 -5.75 9.69 1.68
CA ASP A 297 -4.65 10.38 2.35
C ASP A 297 -4.55 11.87 1.94
N LYS A 298 -4.89 12.19 0.68
CA LYS A 298 -5.01 13.58 0.17
C LYS A 298 -6.21 14.31 0.78
N SER A 299 -7.37 13.64 0.92
CA SER A 299 -8.56 14.21 1.57
C SER A 299 -8.29 14.58 3.02
N ASP A 300 -7.70 13.65 3.78
CA ASP A 300 -7.38 13.84 5.20
C ASP A 300 -6.32 14.93 5.40
N TYR A 301 -5.26 14.96 4.57
CA TYR A 301 -4.28 16.06 4.61
C TYR A 301 -4.91 17.43 4.30
N ALA A 302 -5.86 17.49 3.37
CA ALA A 302 -6.62 18.72 3.10
C ALA A 302 -7.51 19.13 4.29
N GLN A 303 -8.10 18.17 5.02
CA GLN A 303 -8.85 18.45 6.24
C GLN A 303 -7.94 18.99 7.36
N LEU A 304 -6.79 18.35 7.60
CA LEU A 304 -5.83 18.80 8.61
C LEU A 304 -5.23 20.18 8.28
N THR A 305 -5.01 20.46 6.99
CA THR A 305 -4.56 21.79 6.53
C THR A 305 -5.60 22.87 6.81
N ARG A 306 -6.90 22.59 6.61
CA ARG A 306 -8.00 23.51 6.99
C ARG A 306 -8.08 23.71 8.51
N GLU A 307 -7.95 22.63 9.30
CA GLU A 307 -7.94 22.71 10.76
C GLU A 307 -6.77 23.55 11.29
N ARG A 308 -5.56 23.39 10.72
CA ARG A 308 -4.40 24.22 11.06
C ARG A 308 -4.68 25.71 10.83
N ALA A 309 -5.23 26.06 9.67
CA ALA A 309 -5.58 27.44 9.34
C ALA A 309 -6.63 28.02 10.31
N ASN A 310 -7.65 27.23 10.69
CA ASN A 310 -8.65 27.62 11.70
C ASN A 310 -8.00 27.93 13.06
N VAL A 311 -7.01 27.11 13.49
CA VAL A 311 -6.27 27.33 14.74
C VAL A 311 -5.37 28.58 14.64
N GLU A 312 -4.65 28.77 13.52
CA GLU A 312 -3.83 29.98 13.28
C GLU A 312 -4.70 31.26 13.30
N GLN A 313 -5.91 31.22 12.73
CA GLN A 313 -6.87 32.32 12.80
C GLN A 313 -7.35 32.59 14.23
N ARG A 314 -7.61 31.54 15.02
CA ARG A 314 -8.09 31.67 16.42
C ARG A 314 -6.99 32.18 17.37
N ILE A 315 -5.74 31.73 17.19
CA ILE A 315 -4.57 32.21 17.93
C ILE A 315 -4.28 33.68 17.56
N SER A 316 -4.21 34.02 16.27
CA SER A 316 -3.96 35.41 15.84
C SER A 316 -5.08 36.36 16.30
N ALA A 317 -6.36 35.96 16.24
CA ALA A 317 -7.47 36.74 16.80
C ALA A 317 -7.40 36.87 18.34
N ARG A 318 -6.86 35.89 19.07
CA ARG A 318 -6.57 35.99 20.51
C ARG A 318 -5.43 36.98 20.78
N ILE A 319 -4.34 36.92 20.01
CA ILE A 319 -3.20 37.85 20.09
C ILE A 319 -3.66 39.29 19.81
N ALA A 320 -4.49 39.51 18.78
CA ALA A 320 -5.05 40.83 18.48
C ALA A 320 -5.88 41.40 19.64
N ARG A 321 -6.75 40.58 20.25
CA ARG A 321 -7.52 40.96 21.45
C ARG A 321 -6.61 41.26 22.65
N ALA A 322 -5.55 40.50 22.87
CA ALA A 322 -4.56 40.75 23.92
C ALA A 322 -3.79 42.06 23.70
N LYS A 323 -3.34 42.33 22.47
CA LYS A 323 -2.69 43.61 22.08
C LYS A 323 -3.63 44.79 22.30
N ALA A 324 -4.90 44.68 21.88
CA ALA A 324 -5.90 45.73 22.06
C ALA A 324 -6.23 45.98 23.55
N ALA A 325 -6.34 44.93 24.37
CA ALA A 325 -6.55 45.06 25.82
C ALA A 325 -5.35 45.72 26.52
N ALA A 326 -4.12 45.34 26.16
CA ALA A 326 -2.91 45.98 26.68
C ALA A 326 -2.81 47.47 26.28
N ALA A 327 -3.13 47.80 25.02
CA ALA A 327 -3.17 49.17 24.55
C ALA A 327 -4.23 50.01 25.28
N ARG A 328 -5.43 49.47 25.51
CA ARG A 328 -6.49 50.12 26.31
C ARG A 328 -6.03 50.34 27.77
N LYS A 329 -5.38 49.36 28.40
CA LYS A 329 -4.83 49.50 29.76
C LYS A 329 -3.76 50.59 29.82
N ALA A 330 -2.80 50.58 28.89
CA ALA A 330 -1.76 51.60 28.81
C ALA A 330 -2.32 53.01 28.52
N ALA A 331 -3.37 53.13 27.71
CA ALA A 331 -4.08 54.39 27.49
C ALA A 331 -4.81 54.87 28.75
N ALA A 332 -5.49 53.98 29.48
CA ALA A 332 -6.14 54.30 30.75
C ALA A 332 -5.12 54.71 31.83
N GLU A 333 -3.98 54.03 31.94
CA GLU A 333 -2.88 54.40 32.84
C GLU A 333 -2.27 55.75 32.50
N ARG A 334 -2.08 56.06 31.20
CA ARG A 334 -1.65 57.39 30.74
C ARG A 334 -2.68 58.47 31.07
N ALA A 335 -3.96 58.21 30.83
CA ALA A 335 -5.05 59.14 31.16
C ALA A 335 -5.13 59.40 32.67
N ALA A 336 -5.01 58.36 33.49
CA ALA A 336 -4.97 58.46 34.95
C ALA A 336 -3.76 59.27 35.44
N ARG A 337 -2.57 59.07 34.86
CA ARG A 337 -1.38 59.89 35.17
C ARG A 337 -1.59 61.36 34.81
N VAL A 338 -2.18 61.65 33.65
CA VAL A 338 -2.51 63.04 33.23
C VAL A 338 -3.58 63.67 34.13
N ALA A 339 -4.61 62.92 34.53
CA ALA A 339 -5.64 63.38 35.45
C ALA A 339 -5.06 63.69 36.84
N ALA A 340 -4.22 62.80 37.38
CA ALA A 340 -3.52 62.99 38.65
C ALA A 340 -2.58 64.21 38.60
N ALA A 341 -1.84 64.40 37.51
CA ALA A 341 -0.99 65.58 37.30
C ALA A 341 -1.82 66.88 37.27
N LYS A 342 -2.95 66.90 36.57
CA LYS A 342 -3.89 68.05 36.57
C LYS A 342 -4.47 68.32 37.95
N ALA A 343 -4.87 67.29 38.70
CA ALA A 343 -5.37 67.44 40.06
C ALA A 343 -4.31 68.00 41.02
N ALA A 344 -3.08 67.48 40.96
CA ALA A 344 -1.96 67.99 41.74
C ALA A 344 -1.59 69.44 41.38
N ALA A 345 -1.70 69.83 40.11
CA ALA A 345 -1.50 71.22 39.68
C ALA A 345 -2.62 72.15 40.20
N ALA A 346 -3.88 71.72 40.15
CA ALA A 346 -5.02 72.47 40.69
C ALA A 346 -4.93 72.64 42.22
N GLU A 347 -4.49 71.61 42.94
CA GLU A 347 -4.27 71.67 44.40
C GLU A 347 -3.11 72.62 44.75
N ARG A 348 -2.00 72.59 44.00
CA ARG A 348 -0.91 73.57 44.13
C ARG A 348 -1.39 75.00 43.86
N ALA A 349 -2.26 75.19 42.85
CA ALA A 349 -2.87 76.49 42.57
C ALA A 349 -3.79 76.97 43.72
N ARG A 350 -4.58 76.08 44.32
CA ARG A 350 -5.39 76.39 45.52
C ARG A 350 -4.52 76.83 46.70
N ARG A 351 -3.53 76.02 47.09
CA ARG A 351 -2.62 76.33 48.22
C ARG A 351 -1.83 77.62 48.01
N THR A 352 -1.39 77.91 46.78
CA THR A 352 -0.69 79.17 46.48
C THR A 352 -1.62 80.37 46.45
N ALA A 353 -2.89 80.23 46.02
CA ALA A 353 -3.89 81.28 46.13
C ALA A 353 -4.28 81.58 47.59
N GLU A 354 -4.42 80.54 48.41
CA GLU A 354 -4.67 80.63 49.85
C GLU A 354 -3.50 81.29 50.59
N ALA A 355 -2.27 80.83 50.38
CA ALA A 355 -1.07 81.46 50.95
C ALA A 355 -0.89 82.92 50.49
N ARG A 356 -1.34 83.28 49.27
CA ARG A 356 -1.38 84.69 48.82
C ARG A 356 -2.46 85.51 49.54
N ARG A 357 -3.64 84.94 49.78
CA ARG A 357 -4.70 85.58 50.59
C ARG A 357 -4.23 85.80 52.02
N GLU A 358 -3.60 84.80 52.65
CA GLU A 358 -3.14 84.92 54.03
C GLU A 358 -1.98 85.91 54.17
N ARG A 359 -1.01 85.89 53.25
CA ARG A 359 0.03 86.94 53.17
C ARG A 359 -0.55 88.33 52.92
N ALA A 360 -1.69 88.46 52.23
CA ALA A 360 -2.37 89.73 52.06
C ALA A 360 -3.05 90.20 53.34
N LYS A 361 -3.73 89.32 54.10
CA LYS A 361 -4.25 89.63 55.45
C LYS A 361 -3.12 90.05 56.38
N GLN A 362 -2.04 89.28 56.45
CA GLN A 362 -0.87 89.56 57.28
C GLN A 362 -0.24 90.91 56.93
N ARG A 363 -0.11 91.24 55.63
CA ARG A 363 0.37 92.57 55.19
C ARG A 363 -0.60 93.71 55.52
N ALA A 364 -1.91 93.47 55.51
CA ALA A 364 -2.90 94.45 55.94
C ALA A 364 -2.81 94.69 57.46
N ALA A 365 -2.77 93.62 58.26
CA ALA A 365 -2.58 93.69 59.71
C ALA A 365 -1.23 94.35 60.08
N GLN A 366 -0.14 94.01 59.39
CA GLN A 366 1.16 94.66 59.54
C GLN A 366 1.13 96.13 59.16
N LYS A 367 0.34 96.55 58.15
CA LYS A 367 0.15 97.98 57.85
C LYS A 367 -0.63 98.72 58.93
N VAL A 368 -1.64 98.10 59.53
CA VAL A 368 -2.38 98.70 60.66
C VAL A 368 -1.49 98.78 61.90
N ALA A 369 -0.76 97.70 62.22
CA ALA A 369 0.19 97.68 63.32
C ALA A 369 1.34 98.68 63.13
N ALA A 370 1.90 98.79 61.91
CA ALA A 370 2.94 99.77 61.59
C ALA A 370 2.43 101.22 61.53
N ALA A 371 1.13 101.44 61.31
CA ALA A 371 0.52 102.76 61.45
C ALA A 371 0.33 103.15 62.94
N ALA A 372 0.05 102.17 63.80
CA ALA A 372 0.02 102.37 65.25
C ALA A 372 1.44 102.58 65.82
N SER A 373 2.40 101.71 65.50
CA SER A 373 3.81 101.82 65.91
C SER A 373 4.63 102.81 65.06
N ALA A 374 3.97 103.75 64.39
CA ALA A 374 4.57 104.97 63.85
C ALA A 374 4.05 106.22 64.57
N ALA A 375 3.15 106.06 65.56
CA ALA A 375 2.70 107.11 66.47
C ALA A 375 3.45 107.10 67.82
N GLU A 376 4.18 106.02 68.11
CA GLU A 376 5.08 105.89 69.27
C GLU A 376 6.50 105.51 68.78
N GLU A 377 7.51 105.93 69.55
CA GLU A 377 8.96 105.73 69.34
C GLU A 377 9.58 106.26 68.03
N SER A 378 10.07 107.51 68.11
CA SER A 378 11.16 108.01 67.27
C SER A 378 12.54 107.50 67.76
N SER A 379 13.53 107.50 66.86
CA SER A 379 14.97 107.18 67.07
C SER A 379 15.31 105.68 67.14
N GLY A 380 16.58 105.30 66.96
CA GLY A 380 17.00 103.91 67.29
C GLY A 380 18.13 103.21 66.52
N SER A 381 18.66 103.75 65.41
CA SER A 381 19.97 103.39 64.77
C SER A 381 20.36 101.91 64.52
N SER A 382 20.97 101.66 63.34
CA SER A 382 22.04 100.64 63.09
C SER A 382 21.73 99.13 63.23
N ASN A 383 22.48 98.19 62.64
CA ASN A 383 23.32 98.16 61.43
C ASN A 383 23.78 96.69 61.18
N ARG A 384 23.92 96.30 59.90
CA ARG A 384 24.76 95.17 59.39
C ARG A 384 24.45 93.70 59.77
N ASP A 385 24.63 92.87 58.73
CA ASP A 385 25.40 91.61 58.72
C ASP A 385 24.78 90.31 59.31
N ASN A 386 25.16 89.09 58.88
CA ASN A 386 25.86 88.58 57.66
C ASN A 386 25.77 87.03 57.64
N ARG A 387 26.08 86.41 56.49
CA ARG A 387 26.58 85.01 56.34
C ARG A 387 25.81 83.84 57.00
N SER A 388 25.22 83.04 56.09
CA SER A 388 25.59 81.61 55.88
C SER A 388 25.05 80.57 56.89
N SER A 389 25.13 79.25 56.64
CA SER A 389 25.88 78.50 55.61
C SER A 389 25.20 77.20 55.14
N ARG A 390 25.77 76.60 54.08
CA ARG A 390 26.08 75.15 53.86
C ARG A 390 25.39 74.15 54.81
N SER A 391 24.81 73.04 54.34
CA SER A 391 25.49 71.84 53.79
C SER A 391 24.41 70.73 53.60
N SER A 392 24.57 69.60 52.89
CA SER A 392 25.58 69.08 51.95
C SER A 392 25.10 67.73 51.35
N ARG A 393 25.54 67.40 50.12
CA ARG A 393 25.98 66.07 49.63
C ARG A 393 25.01 64.87 49.66
N ASP A 394 24.77 64.22 48.50
CA ASP A 394 25.37 62.94 48.01
C ASP A 394 24.60 61.73 48.63
N ASP A 395 24.53 60.49 48.12
CA ASP A 395 25.16 59.73 47.02
C ASP A 395 23.99 58.94 46.30
N SER A 396 24.00 58.42 45.06
CA SER A 396 24.78 57.31 44.47
C SER A 396 24.80 56.01 45.34
N SER A 397 24.84 54.76 44.81
CA SER A 397 24.57 54.20 43.46
C SER A 397 24.46 52.65 43.51
N SER A 398 24.21 52.01 42.35
CA SER A 398 24.39 50.55 42.08
C SER A 398 23.32 49.60 42.71
N SER A 399 22.86 48.49 42.11
CA SER A 399 23.49 47.22 41.63
C SER A 399 23.62 46.15 42.75
N SER A 400 23.64 44.82 42.54
CA SER A 400 23.33 43.92 41.39
C SER A 400 23.38 42.42 41.85
N HIS A 401 23.13 41.45 40.93
CA HIS A 401 23.33 39.98 41.06
C HIS A 401 22.26 39.19 41.89
N SER A 402 21.74 37.99 41.52
CA SER A 402 22.23 36.71 40.92
C SER A 402 22.63 35.69 42.00
N SER A 403 22.36 34.36 41.96
CA SER A 403 21.69 33.43 41.02
C SER A 403 21.45 32.06 41.70
N GLY A 404 20.69 31.13 41.08
CA GLY A 404 20.80 29.69 41.41
C GLY A 404 19.65 28.79 40.93
N GLY A 405 19.95 27.78 40.10
CA GLY A 405 18.99 26.74 39.71
C GLY A 405 19.19 26.19 38.29
N SER A 406 20.02 25.16 38.12
CA SER A 406 20.33 24.56 36.81
C SER A 406 19.51 23.29 36.52
N THR A 407 18.84 23.27 35.38
CA THR A 407 18.68 22.06 34.53
C THR A 407 18.60 22.50 33.07
N SER A 408 19.47 21.93 32.22
CA SER A 408 19.44 21.96 30.74
C SER A 408 18.58 23.07 30.09
N SER A 409 19.17 24.25 29.88
CA SER A 409 18.43 25.39 29.33
C SER A 409 18.02 25.16 27.88
N ALA A 410 16.72 25.20 27.63
CA ALA A 410 16.17 25.59 26.34
C ALA A 410 16.58 27.02 26.00
N SER A 411 16.41 27.41 24.73
CA SER A 411 16.31 28.82 24.37
C SER A 411 15.06 29.46 25.02
N HIS A 412 15.06 30.80 25.12
CA HIS A 412 13.91 31.61 25.58
C HIS A 412 13.30 31.22 26.94
N GLY A 413 14.07 30.55 27.81
CA GLY A 413 13.65 30.14 29.15
C GLY A 413 12.61 29.02 29.22
N PHE A 414 12.32 28.33 28.11
CA PHE A 414 11.41 27.16 28.07
C PHE A 414 12.08 25.91 28.71
N SER A 415 11.47 24.73 28.58
CA SER A 415 12.08 23.43 28.90
C SER A 415 11.39 22.34 28.09
N TYR A 416 12.06 21.21 27.85
CA TYR A 416 11.44 20.10 27.13
C TYR A 416 10.20 19.58 27.87
N PRO A 417 9.05 19.40 27.18
CA PRO A 417 7.79 19.00 27.82
C PRO A 417 7.76 17.50 28.16
N VAL A 418 8.74 16.74 27.68
CA VAL A 418 8.99 15.33 28.02
C VAL A 418 10.50 15.09 27.91
N ASN A 419 11.06 14.27 28.80
CA ASN A 419 12.46 13.84 28.70
C ASN A 419 12.55 12.61 27.78
N ALA A 420 12.71 12.84 26.48
CA ALA A 420 12.71 11.82 25.45
C ALA A 420 13.45 12.30 24.18
N PRO A 421 13.99 11.38 23.35
CA PRO A 421 14.61 11.75 22.07
C PRO A 421 13.56 12.22 21.05
N ILE A 422 13.99 13.11 20.15
CA ILE A 422 13.21 13.48 18.97
C ILE A 422 13.21 12.30 18.00
N THR A 423 12.04 11.75 17.68
CA THR A 423 11.87 10.69 16.69
C THR A 423 11.49 11.21 15.32
N SER A 424 10.97 12.44 15.23
CA SER A 424 10.54 13.01 13.95
C SER A 424 10.47 14.55 13.98
N PRO A 425 11.36 15.27 13.27
CA PRO A 425 11.42 16.73 13.31
C PRO A 425 10.33 17.41 12.48
N TYR A 426 10.07 18.68 12.78
CA TYR A 426 9.30 19.59 11.93
C TYR A 426 9.89 19.72 10.53
N GLY A 427 9.04 19.76 9.50
CA GLY A 427 9.46 20.04 8.12
C GLY A 427 8.65 19.31 7.06
N MET A 428 8.89 19.65 5.79
CA MET A 428 8.30 18.93 4.66
C MET A 428 8.93 17.53 4.56
N ARG A 429 8.08 16.50 4.44
CA ARG A 429 8.50 15.11 4.22
C ARG A 429 7.98 14.63 2.87
N PHE A 430 8.85 14.00 2.09
CA PHE A 430 8.51 13.40 0.80
C PHE A 430 8.00 11.96 1.02
N HIS A 431 6.87 11.58 0.44
CA HIS A 431 6.41 10.19 0.51
C HIS A 431 7.16 9.35 -0.54
N PRO A 432 8.03 8.40 -0.16
CA PRO A 432 8.94 7.72 -1.10
C PRO A 432 8.20 6.87 -2.14
N VAL A 433 6.98 6.41 -1.83
CA VAL A 433 6.16 5.56 -2.69
C VAL A 433 5.19 6.36 -3.58
N LEU A 434 4.78 7.56 -3.16
CA LEU A 434 3.72 8.34 -3.84
C LEU A 434 4.19 9.70 -4.38
N HIS A 435 5.46 10.02 -4.18
CA HIS A 435 6.14 11.20 -4.71
C HIS A 435 5.45 12.55 -4.44
N TYR A 436 4.76 12.68 -3.29
CA TYR A 436 4.17 13.95 -2.84
C TYR A 436 4.72 14.39 -1.49
N TRP A 437 4.68 15.71 -1.25
CA TRP A 437 5.21 16.34 -0.05
C TRP A 437 4.10 16.63 0.98
N LYS A 438 4.29 16.19 2.23
CA LYS A 438 3.39 16.40 3.38
C LYS A 438 4.15 17.19 4.45
N LEU A 439 3.59 18.29 4.96
CA LEU A 439 4.20 19.00 6.09
C LEU A 439 4.03 18.17 7.36
N HIS A 440 5.12 17.97 8.10
CA HIS A 440 5.05 17.67 9.52
C HIS A 440 5.07 18.98 10.30
N ASP A 441 3.97 19.26 10.99
CA ASP A 441 3.62 20.57 11.55
C ASP A 441 3.90 20.70 13.05
N GLY A 442 4.67 19.76 13.59
CA GLY A 442 5.22 19.77 14.95
C GLY A 442 6.57 19.07 15.03
N THR A 443 6.98 18.63 16.21
CA THR A 443 8.14 17.78 16.45
C THR A 443 7.73 16.64 17.40
N ASP A 444 8.07 15.41 17.02
CA ASP A 444 7.69 14.20 17.75
C ASP A 444 8.79 13.78 18.71
N PHE A 445 8.40 13.57 19.97
CA PHE A 445 9.26 13.04 21.03
C PHE A 445 8.84 11.60 21.36
N GLY A 446 9.73 10.64 21.14
CA GLY A 446 9.45 9.21 21.31
C GLY A 446 9.47 8.80 22.78
N ALA A 447 8.29 8.67 23.38
CA ALA A 447 8.13 8.44 24.82
C ALA A 447 7.06 7.38 25.09
N GLY A 448 7.25 6.56 26.13
CA GLY A 448 6.31 5.50 26.49
C GLY A 448 4.91 6.05 26.80
N CYS A 449 3.87 5.30 26.45
CA CYS A 449 2.50 5.66 26.82
C CYS A 449 2.38 5.76 28.35
N GLY A 450 1.79 6.86 28.84
CA GLY A 450 1.76 7.18 30.27
C GLY A 450 2.92 8.04 30.77
N THR A 451 3.94 8.36 29.95
CA THR A 451 4.99 9.30 30.35
C THR A 451 4.39 10.69 30.65
N PRO A 452 4.71 11.37 31.77
CA PRO A 452 4.17 12.68 32.07
C PRO A 452 4.57 13.75 31.05
N ILE A 453 3.57 14.48 30.53
CA ILE A 453 3.76 15.69 29.74
C ILE A 453 3.77 16.88 30.71
N ARG A 454 4.80 17.72 30.63
CA ARG A 454 4.99 18.90 31.47
C ARG A 454 4.80 20.20 30.69
N ALA A 455 4.29 21.23 31.35
CA ALA A 455 4.26 22.58 30.80
C ALA A 455 5.70 23.13 30.65
N PRO A 456 6.13 23.54 29.45
CA PRO A 456 7.51 23.96 29.17
C PRO A 456 7.81 25.38 29.67
N TYR A 457 6.76 26.17 29.86
CA TYR A 457 6.77 27.50 30.43
C TYR A 457 5.40 27.75 31.08
N SER A 458 5.33 28.68 32.03
CA SER A 458 4.05 29.04 32.66
C SER A 458 3.08 29.63 31.63
N GLY A 459 1.77 29.45 31.82
CA GLY A 459 0.79 29.90 30.82
C GLY A 459 -0.66 29.62 31.22
N LYS A 460 -1.58 29.82 30.26
CA LYS A 460 -3.00 29.53 30.42
C LYS A 460 -3.46 28.51 29.39
N VAL A 461 -4.17 27.48 29.81
CA VAL A 461 -4.83 26.53 28.90
C VAL A 461 -5.93 27.27 28.15
N VAL A 462 -5.84 27.27 26.81
CA VAL A 462 -6.76 28.01 25.94
C VAL A 462 -7.79 27.11 25.27
N GLU A 463 -7.39 25.87 24.97
CA GLU A 463 -8.23 24.89 24.28
C GLU A 463 -7.89 23.47 24.74
N LYS A 464 -8.89 22.61 24.78
CA LYS A 464 -8.79 21.17 25.07
C LYS A 464 -9.90 20.47 24.29
N TYR A 465 -9.55 19.70 23.26
CA TYR A 465 -10.54 19.06 22.38
C TYR A 465 -9.98 17.79 21.72
N TYR A 466 -10.85 17.03 21.06
CA TYR A 466 -10.47 15.89 20.23
C TYR A 466 -10.54 16.26 18.75
N ASN A 467 -9.53 15.87 17.98
CA ASN A 467 -9.52 15.93 16.52
C ASN A 467 -9.02 14.60 15.96
N ALA A 468 -9.48 14.20 14.76
CA ALA A 468 -9.06 12.96 14.11
C ALA A 468 -7.52 12.84 13.97
N GLY A 469 -6.86 13.89 13.48
CA GLY A 469 -5.40 13.93 13.36
C GLY A 469 -4.71 13.97 14.70
N TYR A 470 -4.85 15.09 15.40
CA TYR A 470 -4.09 15.39 16.61
C TYR A 470 -4.52 14.60 17.85
N GLY A 471 -5.55 13.75 17.76
CA GLY A 471 -6.10 13.00 18.88
C GLY A 471 -6.65 13.90 19.96
N ASN A 472 -6.38 13.55 21.22
CA ASN A 472 -6.57 14.46 22.34
C ASN A 472 -5.54 15.60 22.24
N ARG A 473 -6.03 16.82 22.02
CA ARG A 473 -5.24 18.04 21.86
C ARG A 473 -5.44 19.00 23.04
N LEU A 474 -4.35 19.55 23.55
CA LEU A 474 -4.32 20.64 24.53
C LEU A 474 -3.53 21.79 23.94
N ILE A 475 -4.00 23.03 24.11
CA ILE A 475 -3.28 24.24 23.67
C ILE A 475 -3.08 25.16 24.88
N ILE A 476 -1.87 25.69 25.04
CA ILE A 476 -1.47 26.60 26.12
C ILE A 476 -0.88 27.88 25.50
N ASP A 477 -1.41 29.03 25.91
CA ASP A 477 -0.86 30.35 25.58
C ASP A 477 0.01 30.84 26.74
N HIS A 478 1.25 31.18 26.44
CA HIS A 478 2.24 31.68 27.39
C HIS A 478 2.26 33.22 27.45
N GLY A 479 1.41 33.89 26.67
CA GLY A 479 1.37 35.34 26.55
C GLY A 479 2.56 35.85 25.75
N ARG A 480 3.20 36.94 26.23
CA ARG A 480 4.43 37.45 25.63
C ARG A 480 5.66 36.87 26.34
N VAL A 481 6.51 36.18 25.59
CA VAL A 481 7.84 35.74 26.01
C VAL A 481 8.83 36.20 24.94
N ASP A 482 9.95 36.79 25.37
CA ASP A 482 11.02 37.32 24.51
C ASP A 482 10.51 38.12 23.31
N GLY A 483 9.64 39.08 23.63
CA GLY A 483 9.02 40.01 22.69
C GLY A 483 7.80 39.45 21.93
N ARG A 484 7.81 38.16 21.59
CA ARG A 484 6.80 37.46 20.77
C ARG A 484 5.61 36.96 21.58
N TYR A 485 4.50 36.70 20.91
CA TYR A 485 3.41 35.89 21.48
C TYR A 485 3.66 34.41 21.23
N VAL A 486 3.63 33.57 22.27
CA VAL A 486 3.96 32.15 22.19
C VAL A 486 2.78 31.28 22.61
N THR A 487 2.37 30.36 21.74
CA THR A 487 1.35 29.36 22.03
C THR A 487 1.89 27.98 21.67
N THR A 488 1.68 26.99 22.53
CA THR A 488 2.11 25.59 22.33
C THR A 488 0.91 24.66 22.26
N ALA A 489 1.02 23.57 21.50
CA ALA A 489 0.05 22.48 21.56
C ALA A 489 0.70 21.12 21.77
N TYR A 490 -0.02 20.29 22.50
CA TYR A 490 0.31 18.92 22.89
C TYR A 490 -0.78 18.05 22.28
N ASN A 491 -0.39 16.93 21.68
CA ASN A 491 -1.27 16.11 20.84
C ASN A 491 -1.05 14.62 21.17
N HIS A 492 -1.94 13.76 20.70
CA HIS A 492 -1.96 12.29 20.87
C HIS A 492 -2.02 11.74 22.31
N ALA A 493 -2.06 12.60 23.35
CA ALA A 493 -2.08 12.19 24.75
C ALA A 493 -3.19 11.18 25.11
N ILE A 494 -2.95 10.35 26.14
CA ILE A 494 -4.02 9.50 26.71
C ILE A 494 -5.09 10.39 27.35
N ARG A 495 -4.67 11.41 28.10
CA ARG A 495 -5.52 12.38 28.80
C ARG A 495 -4.71 13.60 29.24
N TYR A 496 -5.40 14.72 29.47
CA TYR A 496 -4.85 15.91 30.14
C TYR A 496 -5.47 16.09 31.53
N THR A 497 -4.62 16.37 32.51
CA THR A 497 -4.97 16.64 33.92
C THR A 497 -5.63 18.02 34.08
N VAL A 498 -5.27 18.98 33.22
CA VAL A 498 -5.74 20.37 33.29
C VAL A 498 -6.96 20.64 32.39
N GLY A 499 -7.74 21.67 32.71
CA GLY A 499 -8.93 22.12 31.97
C GLY A 499 -8.73 23.46 31.26
N VAL A 500 -9.64 23.81 30.34
CA VAL A 500 -9.62 25.13 29.67
C VAL A 500 -9.85 26.22 30.71
N GLY A 501 -9.02 27.27 30.67
CA GLY A 501 -9.07 28.36 31.63
C GLY A 501 -8.10 28.21 32.82
N ASN A 502 -7.57 27.02 33.08
CA ASN A 502 -6.52 26.83 34.09
C ASN A 502 -5.27 27.64 33.74
N HIS A 503 -4.62 28.22 34.74
CA HIS A 503 -3.22 28.61 34.63
C HIS A 503 -2.34 27.42 35.06
N VAL A 504 -1.18 27.28 34.43
CA VAL A 504 -0.20 26.23 34.73
C VAL A 504 1.19 26.83 34.91
N SER A 505 2.02 26.21 35.74
CA SER A 505 3.40 26.61 36.01
C SER A 505 4.39 25.83 35.16
N LYS A 506 5.57 26.41 34.85
CA LYS A 506 6.68 25.67 34.23
C LYS A 506 7.00 24.39 35.05
N GLY A 507 7.10 23.25 34.37
CA GLY A 507 7.35 21.94 34.97
C GLY A 507 6.11 21.17 35.46
N GLU A 508 4.93 21.81 35.55
CA GLU A 508 3.68 21.20 36.00
C GLU A 508 3.20 20.09 35.05
N VAL A 509 2.69 18.97 35.58
CA VAL A 509 2.19 17.85 34.77
C VAL A 509 0.80 18.17 34.22
N ILE A 510 0.74 18.46 32.92
CA ILE A 510 -0.47 18.85 32.18
C ILE A 510 -1.19 17.68 31.52
N GLY A 511 -0.54 16.52 31.37
CA GLY A 511 -1.14 15.32 30.80
C GLY A 511 -0.17 14.15 30.72
N TYR A 512 -0.53 13.13 29.93
CA TYR A 512 0.25 11.89 29.78
C TYR A 512 0.34 11.48 28.32
N VAL A 513 1.56 11.17 27.86
CA VAL A 513 1.90 10.71 26.50
C VAL A 513 1.03 9.53 26.09
N GLY A 514 0.64 9.49 24.81
CA GLY A 514 -0.27 8.48 24.31
C GLY A 514 -0.11 8.22 22.82
N THR A 515 -1.18 7.67 22.25
CA THR A 515 -1.31 7.37 20.82
C THR A 515 -2.77 7.49 20.40
N THR A 516 -3.39 8.64 20.68
CA THR A 516 -4.77 8.96 20.27
C THR A 516 -4.79 9.75 18.96
N GLY A 517 -5.86 9.60 18.18
CA GLY A 517 -5.90 10.11 16.81
C GLY A 517 -4.88 9.40 15.92
N TYR A 518 -4.39 10.11 14.90
CA TYR A 518 -3.48 9.60 13.88
C TYR A 518 -2.04 9.54 14.39
N SER A 519 -1.60 8.37 14.87
CA SER A 519 -0.39 8.24 15.69
C SER A 519 0.24 6.83 15.61
N THR A 520 1.42 6.71 15.02
CA THR A 520 2.11 5.43 14.72
C THR A 520 2.64 4.68 15.95
N GLY A 521 2.77 5.35 17.09
CA GLY A 521 3.21 4.77 18.35
C GLY A 521 3.04 5.76 19.50
N CYS A 522 3.45 5.36 20.72
CA CYS A 522 3.46 6.26 21.85
C CYS A 522 4.46 7.40 21.63
N HIS A 523 3.98 8.64 21.55
CA HIS A 523 4.83 9.83 21.37
C HIS A 523 4.11 11.11 21.80
N LEU A 524 4.86 12.20 21.95
CA LEU A 524 4.31 13.55 22.04
C LEU A 524 4.64 14.31 20.75
N HIS A 525 3.62 14.60 19.95
CA HIS A 525 3.72 15.60 18.87
C HIS A 525 3.53 17.00 19.48
N LEU A 526 4.61 17.78 19.54
CA LEU A 526 4.65 19.15 20.06
C LEU A 526 4.53 20.15 18.90
N MET A 527 3.69 21.17 19.03
CA MET A 527 3.57 22.26 18.05
C MET A 527 3.81 23.61 18.73
N VAL A 528 4.36 24.59 18.01
CA VAL A 528 4.49 25.98 18.50
C VAL A 528 4.02 27.00 17.47
N TRP A 529 3.28 28.01 17.92
CA TRP A 529 2.94 29.20 17.17
C TRP A 529 3.68 30.39 17.76
N LEU A 530 4.40 31.11 16.90
CA LEU A 530 5.07 32.36 17.23
C LEU A 530 4.35 33.50 16.50
N ASP A 531 3.85 34.46 17.28
CA ASP A 531 3.06 35.61 16.83
C ASP A 531 1.78 35.26 16.03
N GLY A 532 1.34 34.00 16.12
CA GLY A 532 0.13 33.45 15.47
C GLY A 532 0.41 32.54 14.27
N SER A 533 1.65 32.49 13.77
CA SER A 533 2.06 31.54 12.72
C SER A 533 2.73 30.31 13.31
N LEU A 534 2.43 29.13 12.78
CA LEU A 534 3.10 27.89 13.15
C LEU A 534 4.60 27.93 12.79
N ARG A 535 5.47 27.41 13.67
CA ARG A 535 6.93 27.32 13.47
C ARG A 535 7.47 25.98 14.00
N ASN A 536 8.73 25.70 13.67
CA ASN A 536 9.47 24.56 14.23
C ASN A 536 9.63 24.72 15.76
N PRO A 537 9.14 23.77 16.59
CA PRO A 537 9.37 23.79 18.04
C PRO A 537 10.84 23.94 18.42
N MET A 538 11.74 23.31 17.66
CA MET A 538 13.19 23.30 17.93
C MET A 538 13.88 24.65 17.66
N THR A 539 13.16 25.67 17.16
CA THR A 539 13.66 27.06 17.09
C THR A 539 13.22 27.92 18.28
N TRP A 540 12.56 27.33 19.28
CA TRP A 540 12.07 28.03 20.48
C TRP A 540 12.36 27.29 21.80
N PHE A 541 12.67 25.99 21.76
CA PHE A 541 12.99 25.15 22.92
C PHE A 541 14.52 24.95 23.05
#